data_AF-A0A956RCX5-F1
#
_entry.id   AF-A0A956RCX5-F1
#
_cell.length_a   1.000
_cell.length_b   1.000
_cell.length_c   1.000
_cell.angle_alpha   90.00
_cell.angle_beta   90.00
_cell.angle_gamma   90.00
#
_symmetry.space_group_name_H-M   'P 1'
#
loop_
_entity.id
_entity.type
_entity.pdbx_description
1 polymer ?
#
loop_
_entity_poly.entity_id
_entity_poly.type
_entity_poly.pdbx_seq_one_letter_code
_entity_poly.pdbx_strand_id
1 'polypeptide(L)'
;MGLVNRVVPRGEALARAVALAEELARFPQACMRADRASAYEQWEHPLRTALTLEAVGGHAVLERESIAGARRFAAGEGRHGDFSKDMSQGSSKGPPASSGGE
;
A
#
# COMPACT_ATOMS: atom_id res chain seq x y z
N MET A 1 14.60 20.21 13.20
CA MET A 1 14.30 20.47 11.77
C MET A 1 14.04 19.14 11.08
N GLY A 2 12.94 18.99 10.33
CA GLY A 2 12.47 17.73 9.71
C GLY A 2 12.53 17.73 8.17
N LEU A 3 13.52 18.41 7.59
CA LEU A 3 13.66 18.56 6.13
C LEU A 3 14.04 17.24 5.43
N VAL A 4 14.78 16.37 6.12
CA VAL A 4 15.19 15.04 5.61
C VAL A 4 14.65 13.94 6.52
N ASN A 5 14.14 12.86 5.94
CA ASN A 5 13.63 11.74 6.71
C ASN A 5 14.75 10.86 7.28
N ARG A 6 15.89 10.73 6.58
CA ARG A 6 17.03 9.89 6.97
C ARG A 6 18.36 10.50 6.52
N VAL A 7 19.38 10.33 7.34
CA VAL A 7 20.78 10.65 7.00
C VAL A 7 21.50 9.33 6.75
N VAL A 8 22.25 9.23 5.65
CA VAL A 8 22.93 8.01 5.21
C VAL A 8 24.37 8.33 4.80
N PRO A 9 25.28 7.33 4.78
CA PRO A 9 26.64 7.54 4.28
C PRO A 9 26.67 8.09 2.85
N ARG A 10 27.76 8.79 2.53
CA ARG A 10 27.97 9.35 1.19
C ARG A 10 27.97 8.22 0.15
N GLY A 11 27.14 8.36 -0.89
CA GLY A 11 27.01 7.38 -1.97
C GLY A 11 25.88 6.36 -1.78
N GLU A 12 25.26 6.29 -0.60
CA GLU A 12 24.22 5.27 -0.32
C GLU A 12 22.77 5.77 -0.48
N ALA A 13 22.56 7.05 -0.78
CA ALA A 13 21.23 7.66 -0.83
C ALA A 13 20.25 6.92 -1.74
N LEU A 14 20.66 6.56 -2.96
CA LEU A 14 19.81 5.85 -3.90
C LEU A 14 19.46 4.45 -3.41
N ALA A 15 20.45 3.67 -2.99
CA ALA A 15 20.24 2.30 -2.52
C ALA A 15 19.27 2.27 -1.33
N ARG A 16 19.42 3.21 -0.38
CA ARG A 16 18.52 3.34 0.77
C ARG A 16 17.12 3.83 0.40
N ALA A 17 17.00 4.72 -0.58
CA ALA A 17 15.71 5.17 -1.10
C ALA A 17 14.95 4.04 -1.81
N VAL A 18 15.64 3.23 -2.63
CA VAL A 18 15.06 2.07 -3.32
C VAL A 18 14.62 1.01 -2.32
N ALA A 19 15.47 0.66 -1.35
CA ALA A 19 15.10 -0.28 -0.29
C ALA A 19 13.84 0.16 0.47
N LEU A 20 13.72 1.46 0.77
CA LEU A 20 12.48 2.00 1.36
C LEU A 20 11.29 1.87 0.41
N ALA A 21 11.47 2.14 -0.88
CA ALA A 21 10.38 2.02 -1.85
C ALA A 21 9.88 0.56 -1.95
N GLU A 22 10.79 -0.41 -1.94
CA GLU A 22 10.48 -1.83 -1.90
C GLU A 22 9.75 -2.21 -0.60
N GLU A 23 10.19 -1.68 0.55
CA GLU A 23 9.48 -1.87 1.82
C GLU A 23 8.04 -1.34 1.75
N LEU A 24 7.85 -0.13 1.22
CA LEU A 24 6.55 0.51 1.09
C LEU A 24 5.63 -0.20 0.08
N ALA A 25 6.21 -0.76 -1.00
CA ALA A 25 5.47 -1.48 -2.03
C ALA A 25 4.81 -2.78 -1.51
N ARG A 26 5.29 -3.33 -0.38
CA ARG A 26 4.74 -4.53 0.24
C ARG A 26 3.47 -4.28 1.06
N PHE A 27 3.16 -3.04 1.39
CA PHE A 27 1.93 -2.72 2.13
C PHE A 27 0.69 -2.74 1.23
N PRO A 28 -0.51 -2.90 1.81
CA PRO A 28 -1.77 -2.73 1.11
C PRO A 28 -1.84 -1.38 0.41
N GLN A 29 -1.77 -1.41 -0.92
CA GLN A 29 -1.50 -0.22 -1.71
C GLN A 29 -2.71 0.71 -1.80
N ALA A 30 -3.95 0.21 -1.68
CA ALA A 30 -5.12 1.09 -1.72
C ALA A 30 -5.19 1.96 -0.45
N CYS A 31 -4.96 1.38 0.72
CA CYS A 31 -4.89 2.04 2.02
C CYS A 31 -3.78 3.09 2.04
N MET A 32 -2.54 2.67 1.71
CA MET A 32 -1.38 3.58 1.68
C MET A 32 -1.61 4.81 0.78
N ARG A 33 -2.27 4.63 -0.36
CA ARG A 33 -2.58 5.75 -1.27
C ARG A 33 -3.70 6.63 -0.76
N ALA A 34 -4.75 6.07 -0.15
CA ALA A 34 -5.84 6.83 0.45
C ALA A 34 -5.33 7.69 1.62
N ASP A 35 -4.51 7.11 2.50
CA ASP A 35 -3.90 7.82 3.62
C ASP A 35 -3.00 8.96 3.13
N ARG A 36 -2.19 8.70 2.09
CA ARG A 36 -1.32 9.73 1.49
C ARG A 36 -2.13 10.88 0.90
N ALA A 37 -3.23 10.59 0.20
CA ALA A 37 -4.10 11.62 -0.35
C ALA A 37 -4.73 12.47 0.76
N SER A 38 -5.29 11.82 1.79
CA SER A 38 -5.85 12.48 2.97
C SER A 38 -4.84 13.42 3.65
N ALA A 39 -3.60 12.94 3.86
CA ALA A 39 -2.54 13.73 4.49
C ALA A 39 -2.15 15.00 3.71
N TYR A 40 -2.29 14.99 2.38
CA TYR A 40 -2.04 16.16 1.53
C TYR A 40 -3.26 17.10 1.48
N GLU A 41 -4.45 16.56 1.25
CA GLU A 41 -5.68 17.35 1.05
C GLU A 41 -6.17 18.04 2.33
N GLN A 42 -5.91 17.45 3.51
CA GLN A 42 -6.40 18.01 4.78
C GLN A 42 -5.94 19.45 5.05
N TRP A 43 -4.79 19.87 4.50
CA TRP A 43 -4.26 21.22 4.71
C TRP A 43 -5.15 22.30 4.08
N GLU A 44 -6.01 21.94 3.13
CA GLU A 44 -6.93 22.85 2.44
C GLU A 44 -8.28 23.00 3.16
N HIS A 45 -8.49 22.26 4.27
CA HIS A 45 -9.80 22.13 4.89
C HIS A 45 -9.77 22.38 6.41
N PRO A 46 -10.86 22.93 6.98
CA PRO A 46 -11.05 22.89 8.42
C PRO A 46 -11.10 21.45 8.94
N LEU A 47 -10.62 21.23 10.16
CA LEU A 47 -10.47 19.90 10.76
C LEU A 47 -11.70 18.99 10.59
N ARG A 48 -12.92 19.50 10.85
CA ARG A 48 -14.16 18.70 10.72
C ARG A 48 -14.36 18.18 9.29
N THR A 49 -14.10 19.03 8.29
CA THR A 49 -14.23 18.67 6.88
C THR A 49 -13.14 17.67 6.50
N ALA A 50 -11.88 17.93 6.91
CA ALA A 50 -10.77 17.01 6.68
C ALA A 50 -11.04 15.60 7.21
N LEU A 51 -11.53 15.47 8.45
CA LEU A 51 -11.90 14.18 9.05
C LEU A 51 -13.04 13.48 8.30
N THR A 52 -13.99 14.26 7.75
CA THR A 52 -15.09 13.69 6.95
C THR A 52 -14.56 13.14 5.62
N LEU A 53 -13.65 13.86 4.96
CA LEU A 53 -13.02 13.42 3.72
C LEU A 53 -12.13 12.21 3.94
N GLU A 54 -11.37 12.18 5.04
CA GLU A 54 -10.59 11.02 5.47
C GLU A 54 -11.49 9.78 5.63
N ALA A 55 -12.61 9.91 6.34
CA ALA A 55 -13.54 8.80 6.56
C ALA A 55 -14.14 8.27 5.24
N VAL A 56 -14.51 9.16 4.32
CA VAL A 56 -15.05 8.79 2.99
C VAL A 56 -13.98 8.09 2.15
N GLY A 57 -12.75 8.61 2.12
CA GLY A 57 -11.64 8.01 1.39
C GLY A 57 -11.24 6.65 1.94
N GLY A 58 -11.18 6.50 3.26
CA GLY A 58 -10.90 5.24 3.94
C GLY A 58 -11.99 4.19 3.76
N HIS A 59 -13.27 4.60 3.72
CA HIS A 59 -14.39 3.67 3.52
C HIS A 59 -14.28 2.90 2.20
N ALA A 60 -13.86 3.56 1.12
CA ALA A 60 -13.67 2.91 -0.18
C ALA A 60 -12.56 1.83 -0.18
N VAL A 61 -11.63 1.88 0.76
CA VAL A 61 -10.55 0.90 0.94
C VAL A 61 -11.03 -0.35 1.70
N LEU A 62 -12.01 -0.18 2.61
CA LEU A 62 -12.47 -1.25 3.50
C LEU A 62 -12.92 -2.51 2.74
N GLU A 63 -13.72 -2.30 1.70
CA GLU A 63 -14.27 -3.39 0.88
C GLU A 63 -13.22 -4.05 -0.01
N ARG A 64 -12.19 -3.29 -0.42
CA ARG A 64 -11.19 -3.75 -1.40
C ARG A 64 -10.10 -4.61 -0.76
N GLU A 65 -9.59 -4.21 0.40
CA GLU A 65 -8.46 -4.89 1.02
C GLU A 65 -8.53 -5.02 2.54
N SER A 66 -9.16 -4.08 3.27
CA SER A 66 -9.06 -4.06 4.73
C SER A 66 -9.76 -5.24 5.40
N ILE A 67 -10.94 -5.67 4.92
CA ILE A 67 -11.66 -6.82 5.50
C ILE A 67 -10.85 -8.11 5.29
N ALA A 68 -10.31 -8.31 4.09
CA ALA A 68 -9.50 -9.48 3.78
C ALA A 68 -8.19 -9.50 4.60
N GLY A 69 -7.51 -8.34 4.69
CA GLY A 69 -6.32 -8.18 5.51
C GLY A 69 -6.58 -8.42 7.00
N ALA A 70 -7.68 -7.89 7.55
CA ALA A 70 -8.08 -8.12 8.93
C ALA A 70 -8.33 -9.61 9.23
N ARG A 71 -8.93 -10.35 8.29
CA ARG A 71 -9.10 -11.81 8.41
C ARG A 71 -7.76 -12.55 8.43
N ARG A 72 -6.83 -12.21 7.53
CA ARG A 72 -5.47 -12.79 7.51
C ARG A 72 -4.73 -12.51 8.81
N PHE A 73 -4.83 -11.27 9.32
CA PHE A 73 -4.24 -10.88 10.59
C PHE A 73 -4.82 -11.62 11.80
N ALA A 74 -6.16 -11.75 11.83
CA ALA A 74 -6.84 -12.56 12.83
C ALA A 74 -6.39 -14.02 12.78
N ALA A 75 -6.16 -14.56 11.58
CA ALA A 75 -5.63 -15.91 11.36
C ALA A 75 -4.12 -16.07 11.68
N GLY A 76 -3.42 -14.99 11.98
CA GLY A 76 -2.03 -15.01 12.45
C GLY A 76 -0.99 -14.48 11.46
N GLU A 77 -1.37 -14.16 10.22
CA GLU A 77 -0.47 -13.56 9.23
C GLU A 77 -0.16 -12.10 9.61
N GLY A 78 1.11 -11.68 9.58
CA GLY A 78 1.51 -10.35 10.05
C GLY A 78 1.61 -10.20 11.57
N ARG A 79 1.20 -11.20 12.37
CA ARG A 79 1.59 -11.25 13.79
C ARG A 79 3.09 -11.55 13.84
N HIS A 80 3.85 -10.77 14.60
CA HIS A 80 5.33 -10.78 14.65
C HIS A 80 6.04 -10.16 13.43
N GLY A 81 5.34 -9.46 12.54
CA GLY A 81 5.95 -8.70 11.45
C GLY A 81 6.34 -9.52 10.21
N ASP A 82 5.83 -10.75 10.06
CA ASP A 82 6.01 -11.55 8.84
C ASP A 82 4.92 -11.24 7.80
N PHE A 83 5.32 -10.62 6.69
CA PHE A 83 4.47 -10.21 5.58
C PHE A 83 4.74 -11.01 4.28
N SER A 84 5.39 -12.17 4.36
CA SER A 84 5.91 -12.91 3.19
C SER A 84 4.86 -13.50 2.24
N LYS A 85 3.57 -13.56 2.60
CA LYS A 85 2.54 -14.36 1.89
C LYS A 85 1.57 -13.61 0.96
N ASP A 86 1.62 -12.28 0.83
CA ASP A 86 0.62 -11.50 0.05
C ASP A 86 0.77 -11.61 -1.50
N MET A 87 1.56 -12.56 -2.00
CA MET A 87 2.00 -12.63 -3.41
C MET A 87 1.23 -13.62 -4.31
N SER A 88 0.16 -14.30 -3.86
CA SER A 88 -0.38 -15.45 -4.61
C SER A 88 -1.69 -15.26 -5.39
N GLN A 89 -2.26 -14.05 -5.51
CA GLN A 89 -3.51 -13.86 -6.27
C GLN A 89 -3.38 -12.75 -7.32
N GLY A 90 -2.62 -13.06 -8.37
CA GLY A 90 -2.42 -12.17 -9.52
C GLY A 90 -1.76 -12.84 -10.72
N SER A 91 -2.00 -14.13 -10.97
CA SER A 91 -1.67 -14.75 -12.27
C SER A 91 -2.97 -15.21 -12.92
N SER A 92 -3.66 -14.26 -13.57
CA SER A 92 -4.71 -14.60 -14.52
C SER A 92 -4.06 -15.23 -15.75
N LYS A 93 -4.27 -16.54 -15.83
CA LYS A 93 -4.15 -17.46 -16.98
C LYS A 93 -4.13 -16.71 -18.32
N GLY A 94 -2.99 -16.77 -19.02
CA GLY A 94 -2.84 -16.25 -20.38
C GLY A 94 -3.87 -16.87 -21.34
N PRO A 95 -4.21 -16.17 -22.44
CA PRO A 95 -5.23 -16.63 -23.38
C PRO A 95 -4.82 -17.96 -24.03
N PRO A 96 -5.77 -18.86 -24.33
CA PRO A 96 -5.46 -20.12 -24.99
C PRO A 96 -4.89 -19.84 -26.39
N ALA A 97 -3.77 -20.49 -26.71
CA ALA A 97 -3.14 -20.46 -28.01
C ALA A 97 -4.16 -20.90 -29.08
N SER A 98 -4.35 -20.05 -30.09
CA SER A 98 -5.09 -20.40 -31.30
C SER A 98 -4.33 -21.51 -32.04
N SER A 99 -4.87 -22.73 -32.02
CA SER A 99 -4.47 -23.80 -32.92
C SER A 99 -4.81 -23.38 -34.36
N GLY A 100 -3.78 -23.05 -35.13
CA GLY A 100 -3.87 -22.97 -36.59
C GLY A 100 -4.09 -24.37 -37.15
N GLY A 101 -5.24 -24.57 -37.78
CA GLY A 101 -5.53 -25.67 -38.69
C GLY A 101 -5.63 -25.11 -40.09
N GLU A 102 -4.73 -25.60 -40.95
CA GLU A 102 -4.80 -25.77 -42.42
C GLU A 102 -5.51 -24.71 -43.28
#